data_AF-A0A1J3F2W9-F1
#
_entry.id   AF-A0A1J3F2W9-F1
#
_cell.length_a   1.000
_cell.length_b   1.000
_cell.length_c   1.000
_cell.angle_alpha   90.00
_cell.angle_beta   90.00
_cell.angle_gamma   90.00
#
_symmetry.space_group_name_H-M   'P 1'
#
loop_
_entity.id
_entity.type
_entity.pdbx_description
1 polymer ?
#
loop_
_entity_poly.entity_id
_entity_poly.type
_entity_poly.pdbx_seq_one_letter_code
_entity_poly.pdbx_strand_id
1 'polypeptide(L)'
;PPTTVNYGQTMRLWFRVTGRVKSPVKVAMMFPSFVTHSFSMNQRLLVLDHVSSRRSGIWTYEVRVKIPTSTNLAPPGYYMVFVVNQDIPSEGIWVRLQ
;
A
#
# COMPACT_ATOMS: atom_id res chain seq x y z
N PRO A 1 14.07 -9.85 -4.32
CA PRO A 1 14.29 -8.38 -4.35
C PRO A 1 12.92 -7.69 -4.20
N PRO A 2 12.81 -6.56 -3.48
CA PRO A 2 11.54 -5.85 -3.34
C PRO A 2 11.00 -5.44 -4.71
N THR A 3 9.68 -5.44 -4.87
CA THR A 3 9.05 -4.95 -6.09
C THR A 3 9.32 -3.46 -6.22
N THR A 4 9.78 -3.03 -7.39
CA THR A 4 9.99 -1.62 -7.70
C THR A 4 8.78 -1.08 -8.45
N VAL A 5 8.29 0.10 -8.06
CA VAL A 5 7.18 0.81 -8.70
C VAL A 5 7.59 2.23 -9.02
N ASN A 6 7.11 2.74 -10.16
CA ASN A 6 7.37 4.11 -10.58
C ASN A 6 6.21 5.05 -10.22
N TYR A 7 6.51 6.34 -10.01
CA TYR A 7 5.48 7.37 -9.84
C TYR A 7 4.40 7.33 -10.92
N GLY A 8 3.14 7.55 -10.51
CA GLY A 8 1.99 7.57 -11.41
C GLY A 8 1.57 6.22 -12.02
N GLN A 9 2.35 5.16 -11.84
CA GLN A 9 2.01 3.82 -12.33
C GLN A 9 0.84 3.22 -11.53
N THR A 10 0.09 2.30 -12.14
CA THR A 10 -0.85 1.45 -11.41
C THR A 10 -0.11 0.23 -10.84
N MET A 11 -0.12 0.08 -9.52
CA MET A 11 0.36 -1.11 -8.81
C MET A 11 -0.78 -2.11 -8.65
N ARG A 12 -0.47 -3.40 -8.83
CA ARG A 12 -1.41 -4.52 -8.65
C ARG A 12 -0.98 -5.33 -7.43
N LEU A 13 -1.91 -5.57 -6.53
CA LEU A 13 -1.71 -6.34 -5.31
C LEU A 13 -2.71 -7.51 -5.29
N TRP A 14 -2.35 -8.58 -4.60
CA TRP A 14 -3.26 -9.69 -4.31
C TRP A 14 -3.31 -9.91 -2.81
N PHE A 15 -4.52 -10.07 -2.29
CA PHE A 15 -4.71 -10.45 -0.89
C PHE A 15 -5.74 -11.58 -0.79
N ARG A 16 -5.62 -12.35 0.31
CA ARG A 16 -6.50 -13.48 0.60
C ARG A 16 -7.35 -13.15 1.83
N VAL A 17 -8.65 -13.41 1.74
CA VAL A 17 -9.57 -13.30 2.87
C VAL A 17 -10.62 -14.39 2.79
N THR A 18 -10.91 -15.02 3.93
CA THR A 18 -12.02 -15.95 4.10
C THR A 18 -13.31 -15.15 4.23
N GLY A 19 -14.05 -15.01 3.14
CA GLY A 19 -15.34 -14.31 3.11
C GLY A 19 -15.50 -13.34 1.94
N ARG A 20 -16.51 -12.46 2.04
CA ARG A 20 -16.75 -11.40 1.07
C ARG A 20 -16.00 -10.14 1.47
N VAL A 21 -15.22 -9.61 0.55
CA VAL A 21 -14.63 -8.27 0.67
C VAL A 21 -15.77 -7.24 0.53
N LYS A 22 -15.89 -6.34 1.51
CA LYS A 22 -16.78 -5.19 1.40
C LYS A 22 -16.02 -4.03 0.79
N SER A 23 -16.63 -3.39 -0.22
CA SER A 23 -16.10 -2.15 -0.78
C SER A 23 -16.40 -0.98 0.16
N PRO A 24 -15.50 0.03 0.26
CA PRO A 24 -14.20 0.12 -0.40
C PRO A 24 -13.08 -0.60 0.37
N VAL A 25 -12.18 -1.25 -0.36
CA VAL A 25 -10.85 -1.64 0.14
C VAL A 25 -9.95 -0.42 0.09
N LYS A 26 -9.12 -0.20 1.11
CA LYS A 26 -8.11 0.87 1.12
C LYS A 26 -6.73 0.27 0.87
N VAL A 27 -5.82 1.07 0.31
CA VAL A 27 -4.39 0.73 0.26
C VAL A 27 -3.65 1.83 1.00
N ALA A 28 -2.80 1.45 1.94
CA ALA A 28 -1.95 2.39 2.67
C ALA A 28 -0.48 2.08 2.39
N MET A 29 0.33 3.11 2.20
CA MET A 29 1.79 3.01 2.11
C MET A 29 2.43 3.79 3.26
N MET A 30 3.37 3.15 3.96
CA MET A 30 4.07 3.70 5.11
C MET A 30 5.55 3.83 4.80
N PHE A 31 6.07 5.05 4.88
CA PHE A 31 7.51 5.29 4.92
C PHE A 31 8.02 4.93 6.32
N PRO A 32 8.96 3.98 6.46
CA PRO A 32 9.46 3.54 7.76
C PRO A 32 10.22 4.66 8.48
N SER A 33 10.01 4.76 9.79
CA SER A 33 10.68 5.73 10.63
C SER A 33 12.14 5.35 10.90
N PHE A 34 13.03 6.34 11.00
CA PHE A 34 14.24 6.23 11.81
C PHE A 34 13.99 7.01 13.11
N VAL A 35 14.07 6.33 14.26
CA VAL A 35 13.64 6.89 15.55
C VAL A 35 14.82 6.99 16.50
N THR A 36 15.00 8.18 17.08
CA THR A 36 15.92 8.41 18.20
C THR A 36 15.39 9.55 19.06
N HIS A 37 15.67 9.54 20.37
CA HIS A 37 15.24 10.60 21.31
C HIS A 37 13.74 10.94 21.21
N SER A 38 12.89 9.91 21.09
CA SER A 38 11.43 10.05 20.90
C SER A 38 11.02 10.84 19.64
N PHE A 39 11.93 11.02 18.69
CA PHE A 39 11.70 11.72 17.44
C PHE A 39 11.76 10.74 16.26
N SER A 40 10.63 10.58 15.56
CA SER A 40 10.50 9.68 14.41
C SER A 40 10.66 10.46 13.11
N MET A 41 11.86 10.43 12.55
CA MET A 41 12.14 11.08 11.28
C MET A 41 11.56 10.28 10.12
N ASN A 42 11.05 11.00 9.11
CA ASN A 42 10.57 10.48 7.84
C ASN A 42 9.32 9.58 7.88
N GLN A 43 8.74 9.28 9.05
CA GLN A 43 7.53 8.47 9.11
C GLN A 43 6.37 9.20 8.42
N ARG A 44 5.80 8.57 7.41
CA ARG A 44 4.67 9.09 6.64
C ARG A 44 3.73 7.95 6.32
N LEU A 45 2.44 8.13 6.61
CA LEU A 45 1.40 7.21 6.18
C LEU A 45 0.57 7.90 5.09
N LEU A 46 0.51 7.29 3.91
CA LEU A 46 -0.33 7.74 2.82
C LEU A 46 -1.43 6.70 2.59
N VAL A 47 -2.68 7.13 2.68
CA VAL A 47 -3.82 6.35 2.17
C VAL A 47 -3.98 6.72 0.70
N LEU A 48 -3.92 5.72 -0.18
CA LEU A 48 -3.90 5.92 -1.62
C LEU A 48 -5.30 5.99 -2.22
N ASP A 49 -5.45 6.85 -3.23
CA ASP A 49 -6.66 7.02 -4.01
C ASP A 49 -6.75 6.05 -5.20
N HIS A 50 -7.89 6.09 -5.90
CA HIS A 50 -8.16 5.29 -7.10
C HIS A 50 -8.00 3.77 -6.86
N VAL A 51 -8.34 3.32 -5.66
CA VAL A 51 -8.31 1.90 -5.30
C VAL A 51 -9.53 1.21 -5.91
N SER A 52 -9.28 0.13 -6.64
CA SER A 52 -10.32 -0.79 -7.10
C SER A 52 -9.96 -2.21 -6.71
N SER A 53 -10.96 -3.01 -6.35
CA SER A 53 -10.78 -4.41 -5.99
C SER A 53 -11.75 -5.29 -6.77
N ARG A 54 -11.27 -6.43 -7.26
CA ARG A 54 -12.13 -7.45 -7.87
C ARG A 54 -11.74 -8.84 -7.39
N ARG A 55 -12.72 -9.73 -7.28
CA ARG A 55 -12.47 -11.13 -6.94
C ARG A 55 -11.71 -11.79 -8.10
N SER A 56 -10.60 -12.45 -7.80
CA SER A 56 -9.73 -13.14 -8.77
C SER A 56 -9.62 -14.65 -8.52
N GLY A 57 -10.25 -15.16 -7.45
CA GLY A 57 -10.32 -16.56 -7.09
C GLY A 57 -11.30 -16.80 -5.95
N ILE A 58 -11.37 -18.03 -5.41
CA ILE A 58 -12.31 -18.38 -4.35
C ILE A 58 -12.10 -17.49 -3.12
N TRP A 59 -10.86 -17.30 -2.68
CA TRP A 59 -10.49 -16.50 -1.50
C TRP A 59 -9.52 -15.36 -1.82
N THR A 60 -9.29 -15.08 -3.11
CA THR A 60 -8.26 -14.16 -3.58
C THR A 60 -8.88 -12.97 -4.30
N TYR A 61 -8.41 -11.78 -3.98
CA TYR A 61 -8.85 -10.53 -4.59
C TYR A 61 -7.65 -9.79 -5.16
N GLU A 62 -7.81 -9.27 -6.37
CA GLU A 62 -6.87 -8.35 -7.00
C GLU A 62 -7.26 -6.93 -6.61
N VAL A 63 -6.29 -6.15 -6.15
CA VAL A 63 -6.43 -4.72 -5.87
C VAL A 63 -5.53 -3.95 -6.84
N ARG A 64 -6.08 -2.91 -7.46
CA ARG A 64 -5.34 -1.97 -8.29
C ARG A 64 -5.38 -0.61 -7.65
N VAL A 65 -4.24 0.05 -7.57
CA VAL A 65 -4.07 1.35 -6.94
C VAL A 65 -3.10 2.20 -7.75
N LYS A 66 -3.36 3.51 -7.82
CA LYS A 66 -2.47 4.46 -8.50
C LYS A 66 -1.40 4.93 -7.53
N ILE A 67 -0.13 4.78 -7.91
CA ILE A 67 1.00 5.33 -7.14
C ILE A 67 0.95 6.85 -7.24
N PRO A 68 1.25 7.59 -6.14
CA PRO A 68 1.33 9.05 -6.16
C PRO A 68 2.25 9.54 -7.28
N THR A 69 2.02 10.76 -7.76
CA THR A 69 2.88 11.41 -8.77
C THR A 69 3.85 12.42 -8.15
N SER A 70 3.59 12.85 -6.91
CA SER A 70 4.38 13.87 -6.23
C SER A 70 5.42 13.26 -5.29
N THR A 71 6.69 13.52 -5.56
CA THR A 71 7.83 13.20 -4.68
C THR A 71 7.75 13.93 -3.33
N ASN A 72 7.06 15.07 -3.27
CA ASN A 72 6.83 15.78 -2.01
C ASN A 72 5.84 15.04 -1.11
N LEU A 73 4.83 14.38 -1.70
CA LEU A 73 3.87 13.57 -0.94
C LEU A 73 4.48 12.20 -0.57
N ALA A 74 5.11 11.55 -1.53
CA ALA A 74 5.76 10.25 -1.34
C ALA A 74 7.22 10.35 -1.81
N PRO A 75 8.20 10.63 -0.94
CA PRO A 75 9.61 10.66 -1.32
C PRO A 75 10.10 9.30 -1.83
N PRO A 76 11.10 9.24 -2.73
CA PRO A 76 11.65 7.96 -3.19
C PRO A 76 12.20 7.15 -2.01
N GLY A 77 12.02 5.83 -2.02
CA GLY A 77 12.46 4.99 -0.91
C GLY A 77 11.71 3.67 -0.80
N TYR A 78 11.99 2.94 0.28
CA TYR A 78 11.30 1.70 0.61
C TYR A 78 10.10 2.00 1.48
N TYR A 79 8.93 1.54 1.04
CA TYR A 79 7.67 1.63 1.76
C TYR A 79 7.19 0.25 2.16
N MET A 80 6.53 0.16 3.31
CA MET A 80 5.63 -0.94 3.57
C MET A 80 4.26 -0.61 2.98
N VAL A 81 3.66 -1.54 2.23
CA VAL A 81 2.33 -1.39 1.64
C VAL A 81 1.37 -2.39 2.26
N PHE A 82 0.18 -1.91 2.60
CA PHE A 82 -0.89 -2.67 3.23
C PHE A 82 -2.17 -2.57 2.42
N VAL A 83 -2.87 -3.68 2.26
CA VAL A 83 -4.28 -3.68 1.88
C VAL A 83 -5.10 -3.68 3.15
N VAL A 84 -6.06 -2.76 3.29
CA VAL A 84 -6.92 -2.65 4.47
C VAL A 84 -8.35 -2.98 4.07
N ASN A 85 -8.90 -4.05 4.64
CA ASN A 85 -10.28 -4.48 4.45
C ASN A 85 -11.04 -4.40 5.77
N GLN A 86 -12.09 -3.59 5.82
CA GLN A 86 -12.89 -3.37 7.05
C GLN A 86 -12.01 -2.98 8.24
N ASP A 87 -11.08 -2.05 8.01
CA ASP A 87 -10.12 -1.54 9.00
C ASP A 87 -9.15 -2.57 9.58
N ILE A 88 -9.09 -3.78 8.98
CA ILE A 88 -8.09 -4.80 9.28
C ILE A 88 -6.99 -4.75 8.19
N PRO A 89 -5.73 -4.44 8.55
CA PRO A 89 -4.61 -4.44 7.60
C PRO A 89 -4.14 -5.86 7.28
N SER A 90 -3.66 -6.06 6.06
CA SER A 90 -2.91 -7.25 5.67
C SER A 90 -1.53 -7.29 6.35
N GLU A 91 -0.80 -8.38 6.16
CA GLU A 91 0.66 -8.33 6.29
C GLU A 91 1.24 -7.29 5.31
N GLY A 92 2.24 -6.54 5.77
CA GLY A 92 2.88 -5.50 4.98
C GLY A 92 3.92 -6.06 4.01
N ILE A 93 3.95 -5.56 2.79
CA ILE A 93 4.98 -5.91 1.81
C ILE A 93 5.93 -4.74 1.56
N TRP A 94 7.20 -5.03 1.35
CA TRP A 94 8.19 -4.02 0.97
C TRP A 94 8.11 -3.69 -0.52
N VAL A 95 7.99 -2.41 -0.83
CA VAL A 95 7.97 -1.87 -2.19
C VAL A 95 8.96 -0.72 -2.28
N ARG A 96 9.77 -0.69 -3.34
CA ARG A 96 10.66 0.45 -3.63
C ARG A 96 9.97 1.41 -4.58
N LEU A 97 9.71 2.63 -4.13
CA LEU A 97 9.22 3.73 -4.96
C LEU A 97 10.41 4.49 -5.57
N GLN A 98 10.37 4.71 -6.87
CA GLN A 98 11.37 5.49 -7.61
C GLN A 98 10.75 6.30 -8.75
#